data_AF-A0A4R1JMJ3-F1
#
_entry.id   AF-A0A4R1JMJ3-F1
#
_cell.length_a   1.000
_cell.length_b   1.000
_cell.length_c   1.000
_cell.angle_alpha   90.00
_cell.angle_beta   90.00
_cell.angle_gamma   90.00
#
_symmetry.space_group_name_H-M   'P 1'
#
loop_
_entity.id
_entity.type
_entity.pdbx_description
1 polymer ?
#
loop_
_entity_poly.entity_id
_entity_poly.type
_entity_poly.pdbx_seq_one_letter_code
_entity_poly.pdbx_strand_id
1 'polypeptide(L)'
;MKAIVVGVLMSITLTGCAQLGFGQSEQPSAEPSTPKSAYSYTDEQPPKEEKKGFWARLFSPSSDKPAPQPKPSVMEKPVNDNPQNLTLEDYVADMANQMMRSAKYVNPHTPIGVASFVSLEDLRKTSPFGMQLSESFVFEMQQHGLSLIDYKATGFIRITHNGDFVYSRNTSELPKVQPIEYLLIGTYNRTSRGYIVNARLVGARSKVVVASAQQLIPLSVYDSAMDIDPNRNKPMMKDGVVLIQSSNSK
;
A
#
# COMPACT_ATOMS: atom_id res chain seq x y z
N MET A 1 59.00 -1.57 -29.44
CA MET A 1 59.16 -3.01 -29.12
C MET A 1 57.76 -3.55 -28.85
N LYS A 2 56.94 -3.88 -29.86
CA LYS A 2 56.78 -5.15 -30.59
C LYS A 2 56.70 -6.40 -29.70
N ALA A 3 55.49 -6.96 -29.56
CA ALA A 3 55.22 -8.39 -29.68
C ALA A 3 53.77 -8.59 -30.18
N ILE A 4 53.64 -9.39 -31.25
CA ILE A 4 52.46 -9.81 -32.01
C ILE A 4 52.43 -11.33 -31.94
N VAL A 5 51.29 -11.98 -31.68
CA VAL A 5 50.93 -13.37 -32.10
C VAL A 5 49.38 -13.47 -32.04
N VAL A 6 48.59 -13.35 -33.13
CA VAL A 6 48.08 -14.40 -34.07
C VAL A 6 47.44 -15.58 -33.30
N GLY A 7 46.14 -15.91 -33.31
CA GLY A 7 45.12 -15.93 -34.36
C GLY A 7 44.86 -17.38 -34.80
N VAL A 8 43.71 -18.00 -34.46
CA VAL A 8 43.17 -19.19 -35.17
C VAL A 8 41.63 -19.18 -35.13
N LEU A 9 41.04 -19.02 -36.32
CA LEU A 9 39.67 -19.38 -36.68
C LEU A 9 39.54 -20.91 -36.81
N MET A 10 38.39 -21.47 -36.44
CA MET A 10 37.95 -22.73 -37.06
C MET A 10 36.42 -22.76 -37.19
N SER A 11 35.97 -22.56 -38.42
CA SER A 11 34.62 -22.83 -38.92
C SER A 11 34.64 -24.20 -39.57
N ILE A 12 33.70 -25.10 -39.23
CA ILE A 12 33.40 -26.27 -40.06
C ILE A 12 31.89 -26.40 -40.22
N THR A 13 31.54 -26.55 -41.50
CA THR A 13 30.25 -26.55 -42.16
C THR A 13 29.67 -27.94 -42.36
N LEU A 14 28.33 -27.98 -42.44
CA LEU A 14 27.44 -28.80 -43.28
C LEU A 14 27.50 -30.35 -43.22
N THR A 15 26.29 -30.93 -43.29
CA THR A 15 25.81 -32.12 -44.08
C THR A 15 24.64 -32.71 -43.26
N GLY A 16 23.36 -32.74 -43.65
CA GLY A 16 22.74 -32.91 -44.96
C GLY A 16 22.42 -34.38 -45.19
N CYS A 17 21.15 -34.81 -45.04
CA CYS A 17 20.53 -35.89 -45.84
C CYS A 17 19.04 -36.10 -45.51
N ALA A 18 18.34 -36.65 -46.50
CA ALA A 18 16.94 -36.44 -46.83
C ALA A 18 15.98 -37.59 -46.45
N GLN A 19 14.71 -37.36 -46.78
CA GLN A 19 13.49 -38.18 -46.69
C GLN A 19 13.59 -39.70 -46.90
N LEU A 20 12.68 -40.40 -46.21
CA LEU A 20 11.70 -41.43 -46.64
C LEU A 20 10.95 -41.84 -45.34
N GLY A 21 9.64 -41.99 -45.18
CA GLY A 21 8.48 -42.11 -46.05
C GLY A 21 7.51 -43.13 -45.38
N PHE A 22 6.27 -42.70 -45.13
CA PHE A 22 5.04 -43.48 -44.82
C PHE A 22 4.72 -43.92 -43.37
N GLY A 23 3.52 -43.53 -42.91
CA GLY A 23 2.84 -44.05 -41.73
C GLY A 23 1.87 -43.05 -41.09
N GLN A 24 0.63 -43.03 -41.56
CA GLN A 24 -0.39 -42.00 -41.40
C GLN A 24 -1.15 -42.03 -40.06
N SER A 25 -1.24 -40.87 -39.38
CA SER A 25 -2.43 -40.46 -38.61
C SER A 25 -2.52 -38.92 -38.61
N GLU A 26 -3.59 -38.39 -39.22
CA GLU A 26 -3.80 -36.95 -39.42
C GLU A 26 -4.25 -36.23 -38.13
N GLN A 27 -3.61 -35.09 -37.88
CA GLN A 27 -3.94 -34.05 -36.88
C GLN A 27 -5.16 -33.20 -37.33
N PRO A 28 -5.77 -32.40 -36.44
CA PRO A 28 -5.30 -31.02 -36.35
C PRO A 28 -4.90 -30.59 -34.93
N SER A 29 -3.74 -29.97 -34.86
CA SER A 29 -3.26 -29.11 -33.79
C SER A 29 -4.22 -27.95 -33.57
N ALA A 30 -4.90 -27.93 -32.42
CA ALA A 30 -5.58 -26.74 -31.93
C ALA A 30 -4.54 -25.82 -31.28
N GLU A 31 -4.41 -24.62 -31.84
CA GLU A 31 -3.68 -23.48 -31.30
C GLU A 31 -4.04 -23.19 -29.84
N PRO A 32 -3.15 -22.60 -29.03
CA PRO A 32 -3.53 -22.05 -27.74
C PRO A 32 -4.53 -20.91 -27.99
N SER A 33 -5.80 -21.22 -27.79
CA SER A 33 -6.90 -20.26 -27.83
C SER A 33 -6.59 -19.10 -26.90
N THR A 34 -6.33 -17.93 -27.50
CA THR A 34 -6.38 -16.65 -26.80
C THR A 34 -7.76 -16.49 -26.17
N PRO A 35 -7.88 -16.01 -24.92
CA PRO A 35 -9.18 -15.68 -24.38
C PRO A 35 -9.78 -14.56 -25.24
N LYS A 36 -10.82 -14.90 -26.01
CA LYS A 36 -11.64 -13.94 -26.76
C LYS A 36 -12.16 -12.91 -25.76
N SER A 37 -11.62 -11.70 -25.82
CA SER A 37 -12.23 -10.52 -25.21
C SER A 37 -13.59 -10.29 -25.86
N ALA A 38 -14.64 -10.80 -25.26
CA ALA A 38 -16.01 -10.52 -25.69
C ALA A 38 -16.46 -9.17 -25.11
N TYR A 39 -15.83 -8.10 -25.60
CA TYR A 39 -16.48 -6.80 -25.80
C TYR A 39 -15.97 -6.29 -27.15
N SER A 40 -16.59 -6.76 -28.24
CA SER A 40 -16.45 -6.08 -29.53
C SER A 40 -17.21 -4.77 -29.41
N TYR A 41 -16.47 -3.66 -29.30
CA TYR A 41 -17.05 -2.34 -29.50
C TYR A 41 -17.50 -2.30 -30.96
N THR A 42 -18.82 -2.29 -31.19
CA THR A 42 -19.37 -1.98 -32.50
C THR A 42 -18.94 -0.57 -32.85
N ASP A 43 -18.29 -0.40 -33.99
CA ASP A 43 -17.84 0.88 -34.53
C ASP A 43 -19.04 1.66 -35.09
N GLU A 44 -20.03 1.92 -34.23
CA GLU A 44 -21.00 2.98 -34.48
C GLU A 44 -20.33 4.29 -34.10
N GLN A 45 -19.73 4.93 -35.12
CA GLN A 45 -19.29 6.31 -35.05
C GLN A 45 -20.43 7.16 -34.46
N PRO A 46 -20.27 7.79 -33.28
CA PRO A 46 -21.31 8.66 -32.75
C PRO A 46 -21.51 9.85 -33.72
N PRO A 47 -22.74 10.38 -33.83
CA PRO A 47 -23.05 11.47 -34.75
C PRO A 47 -22.04 12.61 -34.63
N LYS A 48 -21.46 13.00 -35.77
CA LYS A 48 -20.63 14.18 -35.86
C LYS A 48 -21.53 15.39 -35.63
N GLU A 49 -21.10 16.28 -34.74
CA GLU A 49 -21.74 17.57 -34.36
C GLU A 49 -22.73 17.55 -33.19
N GLU A 50 -22.20 17.52 -31.96
CA GLU A 50 -22.58 18.47 -30.88
C GLU A 50 -21.58 18.47 -29.69
N LYS A 51 -20.33 18.01 -29.85
CA LYS A 51 -19.40 17.80 -28.72
C LYS A 51 -18.59 19.02 -28.30
N LYS A 52 -18.74 20.17 -28.98
CA LYS A 52 -17.94 21.37 -28.69
C LYS A 52 -18.46 22.17 -27.47
N GLY A 53 -19.75 22.08 -27.15
CA GLY A 53 -20.34 22.85 -26.04
C GLY A 53 -20.26 22.15 -24.68
N PHE A 54 -20.47 20.84 -24.64
CA PHE A 54 -20.63 20.09 -23.38
C PHE A 54 -19.33 20.06 -22.54
N TRP A 55 -18.20 19.70 -23.17
CA TRP A 55 -16.91 19.65 -22.49
C TRP A 55 -16.36 21.04 -22.14
N ALA A 56 -16.65 22.05 -22.96
CA ALA A 56 -16.29 23.44 -22.66
C ALA A 56 -17.04 23.97 -21.44
N ARG A 57 -18.29 23.53 -21.21
CA ARG A 57 -19.13 23.98 -20.09
C ARG A 57 -18.78 23.28 -18.77
N LEU A 58 -18.30 22.04 -18.82
CA LEU A 58 -17.82 21.29 -17.64
C LEU A 58 -16.46 21.77 -17.13
N PHE A 59 -15.62 22.36 -17.99
CA PHE A 59 -14.25 22.78 -17.66
C PHE A 59 -14.00 24.28 -17.89
N SER A 60 -15.04 25.09 -18.10
CA SER A 60 -14.87 26.54 -18.08
C SER A 60 -14.51 26.96 -16.66
N PRO A 61 -13.37 27.66 -16.45
CA PRO A 61 -13.07 28.23 -15.14
C PRO A 61 -14.19 29.22 -14.82
N SER A 62 -14.93 28.99 -13.74
CA SER A 62 -15.89 29.97 -13.25
C SER A 62 -15.14 31.28 -13.01
N SER A 63 -15.61 32.38 -13.60
CA SER A 63 -15.12 33.73 -13.32
C SER A 63 -15.45 34.21 -11.90
N ASP A 64 -16.18 33.39 -11.15
CA ASP A 64 -16.44 33.61 -9.74
C ASP A 64 -15.18 33.34 -8.94
N LYS A 65 -14.76 34.33 -8.14
CA LYS A 65 -13.73 34.17 -7.12
C LYS A 65 -14.02 32.86 -6.37
N PRO A 66 -13.01 31.98 -6.14
CA PRO A 66 -13.23 30.79 -5.33
C PRO A 66 -13.91 31.22 -4.04
N ALA A 67 -15.09 30.65 -3.76
CA ALA A 67 -15.71 30.83 -2.46
C ALA A 67 -14.65 30.51 -1.41
N PRO A 68 -14.54 31.29 -0.31
CA PRO A 68 -13.62 30.95 0.76
C PRO A 68 -13.90 29.51 1.15
N GLN A 69 -12.93 28.62 0.88
CA GLN A 69 -12.99 27.24 1.35
C GLN A 69 -13.15 27.36 2.87
N PRO A 70 -14.15 26.69 3.49
CA PRO A 70 -14.19 26.64 4.95
C PRO A 70 -12.82 26.12 5.39
N LYS A 71 -12.13 26.87 6.25
CA LYS A 71 -10.91 26.37 6.90
C LYS A 71 -11.26 24.98 7.44
N PRO A 72 -10.45 23.94 7.22
CA PRO A 72 -10.68 22.64 7.84
C PRO A 72 -10.92 22.90 9.31
N SER A 73 -12.14 22.67 9.78
CA SER A 73 -12.42 22.62 11.19
C SER A 73 -11.59 21.45 11.68
N VAL A 74 -10.46 21.76 12.33
CA VAL A 74 -9.74 20.77 13.13
C VAL A 74 -10.78 20.30 14.13
N MET A 75 -11.39 19.15 13.86
CA MET A 75 -12.32 18.55 14.78
C MET A 75 -11.42 18.08 15.93
N GLU A 76 -11.29 18.93 16.95
CA GLU A 76 -10.58 18.58 18.17
C GLU A 76 -11.29 17.33 18.71
N LYS A 77 -10.66 16.16 18.54
CA LYS A 77 -11.15 14.92 19.14
C LYS A 77 -11.31 15.18 20.64
N PRO A 78 -12.44 14.79 21.26
CA PRO A 78 -12.59 14.92 22.70
C PRO A 78 -11.41 14.19 23.35
N VAL A 79 -10.58 14.94 24.07
CA VAL A 79 -9.43 14.37 24.78
C VAL A 79 -9.98 13.45 25.86
N ASN A 80 -9.69 12.16 25.74
CA ASN A 80 -10.09 11.19 26.74
C ASN A 80 -9.07 11.22 27.89
N ASP A 81 -9.37 12.00 28.94
CA ASP A 81 -8.49 12.17 30.10
C ASP A 81 -8.37 10.90 30.97
N ASN A 82 -9.12 9.83 30.68
CA ASN A 82 -9.00 8.55 31.38
C ASN A 82 -8.04 7.59 30.65
N PRO A 83 -6.85 7.30 31.20
CA PRO A 83 -5.86 6.42 30.57
C PRO A 83 -6.37 5.00 30.29
N GLN A 84 -7.43 4.57 30.99
CA GLN A 84 -8.03 3.24 30.86
C GLN A 84 -8.83 3.05 29.56
N ASN A 85 -9.18 4.13 28.86
CA ASN A 85 -10.07 4.10 27.70
C ASN A 85 -9.40 4.58 26.40
N LEU A 86 -8.08 4.73 26.40
CA LEU A 86 -7.34 5.18 25.21
C LEU A 86 -7.29 4.09 24.15
N THR A 87 -7.63 4.44 22.91
CA THR A 87 -7.54 3.52 21.76
C THR A 87 -6.18 3.65 21.07
N LEU A 88 -5.88 2.74 20.14
CA LEU A 88 -4.66 2.82 19.33
C LEU A 88 -4.55 4.16 18.59
N GLU A 89 -5.68 4.66 18.09
CA GLU A 89 -5.77 5.92 17.37
C GLU A 89 -5.40 7.11 18.26
N ASP A 90 -5.72 7.09 19.55
CA ASP A 90 -5.32 8.16 20.49
C ASP A 90 -3.79 8.23 20.63
N TYR A 91 -3.13 7.08 20.77
CA TYR A 91 -1.66 7.03 20.81
C TYR A 91 -1.03 7.49 19.49
N VAL A 92 -1.64 7.15 18.35
CA VAL A 92 -1.15 7.58 17.03
C VAL A 92 -1.39 9.09 16.82
N ALA A 93 -2.51 9.63 17.31
CA ALA A 93 -2.79 11.07 17.29
C ALA A 93 -1.74 11.85 18.11
N ASP A 94 -1.38 11.37 19.29
CA ASP A 94 -0.30 11.94 20.09
C ASP A 94 1.04 11.89 19.36
N MET A 95 1.34 10.79 18.67
CA MET A 95 2.55 10.68 17.86
C MET A 95 2.51 11.63 16.66
N ALA A 96 1.37 11.79 15.99
CA ALA A 96 1.21 12.76 14.91
C ALA A 96 1.45 14.19 15.42
N ASN A 97 0.90 14.53 16.58
CA ASN A 97 1.15 15.81 17.25
C ASN A 97 2.65 16.03 17.57
N GLN A 98 3.36 15.01 18.08
CA GLN A 98 4.82 15.07 18.28
C GLN A 98 5.57 15.34 16.95
N MET A 99 5.12 14.69 15.87
CA MET A 99 5.71 14.86 14.55
C MET A 99 5.48 16.29 14.04
N MET A 100 4.26 16.82 14.14
CA MET A 100 3.93 18.19 13.71
C MET A 100 4.75 19.24 14.48
N ARG A 101 5.00 19.02 15.78
CA ARG A 101 5.84 19.93 16.60
C ARG A 101 7.32 19.90 16.22
N SER A 102 7.82 18.76 15.73
CA SER A 102 9.23 18.59 15.36
C SER A 102 9.51 18.80 13.87
N ALA A 103 8.46 18.87 13.04
CA ALA A 103 8.55 18.93 11.60
C ALA A 103 9.30 20.16 11.09
N LYS A 104 10.26 19.92 10.20
CA LYS A 104 10.97 20.94 9.44
C LYS A 104 10.74 20.71 7.95
N TYR A 105 10.65 21.78 7.16
CA TYR A 105 10.57 21.70 5.70
C TYR A 105 9.35 20.96 5.13
N VAL A 106 8.31 20.76 5.94
CA VAL A 106 7.07 20.07 5.56
C VAL A 106 5.92 21.06 5.73
N ASN A 107 5.08 21.15 4.71
CA ASN A 107 3.90 22.00 4.70
C ASN A 107 2.71 21.22 4.11
N PRO A 108 1.48 21.78 4.14
CA PRO A 108 0.29 21.09 3.63
C PRO A 108 0.37 20.55 2.20
N HIS A 109 1.21 21.13 1.33
CA HIS A 109 1.38 20.72 -0.06
C HIS A 109 2.53 19.75 -0.27
N THR A 110 3.31 19.43 0.76
CA THR A 110 4.41 18.47 0.68
C THR A 110 3.85 17.06 0.55
N PRO A 111 4.10 16.32 -0.56
CA PRO A 111 3.54 14.99 -0.74
C PRO A 111 4.27 13.95 0.10
N ILE A 112 3.54 13.26 0.98
CA ILE A 112 4.07 12.28 1.91
C ILE A 112 3.53 10.88 1.59
N GLY A 113 4.40 9.89 1.48
CA GLY A 113 4.02 8.48 1.45
C GLY A 113 4.12 7.86 2.85
N VAL A 114 3.12 7.09 3.27
CA VAL A 114 3.15 6.38 4.56
C VAL A 114 3.42 4.90 4.34
N ALA A 115 4.58 4.43 4.78
CA ALA A 115 4.92 3.01 4.69
C ALA A 115 4.36 2.23 5.89
N SER A 116 4.08 0.94 5.69
CA SER A 116 3.72 0.06 6.79
C SER A 116 4.87 -0.05 7.81
N PHE A 117 4.52 -0.03 9.09
CA PHE A 117 5.50 -0.13 10.16
C PHE A 117 6.03 -1.56 10.26
N VAL A 118 7.29 -1.72 10.66
CA VAL A 118 7.97 -3.02 10.72
C VAL A 118 8.52 -3.33 12.10
N SER A 119 8.70 -4.61 12.43
CA SER A 119 9.38 -5.00 13.67
C SER A 119 10.86 -4.61 13.60
N LEU A 120 11.44 -4.13 14.70
CA LEU A 120 12.90 -3.95 14.79
C LEU A 120 13.68 -5.26 14.62
N GLU A 121 13.05 -6.41 14.88
CA GLU A 121 13.66 -7.73 14.71
C GLU A 121 13.76 -8.16 13.23
N ASP A 122 12.80 -7.73 12.39
CA ASP A 122 12.83 -8.00 10.94
C ASP A 122 12.25 -6.82 10.16
N LEU A 123 13.15 -5.97 9.67
CA LEU A 123 12.81 -4.76 8.90
C LEU A 123 12.23 -5.06 7.51
N ARG A 124 12.21 -6.32 7.07
CA ARG A 124 11.75 -6.71 5.73
C ARG A 124 10.28 -7.12 5.69
N LYS A 125 9.65 -7.30 6.85
CA LYS A 125 8.29 -7.80 6.97
C LYS A 125 7.47 -6.94 7.92
N THR A 126 6.27 -6.56 7.48
CA THR A 126 5.26 -5.92 8.32
C THR A 126 4.30 -6.93 8.93
N SER A 127 3.45 -6.49 9.85
CA SER A 127 2.42 -7.27 10.54
C SER A 127 1.06 -6.56 10.45
N PRO A 128 -0.06 -7.22 10.81
CA PRO A 128 -1.35 -6.54 10.96
C PRO A 128 -1.27 -5.28 11.83
N PHE A 129 -0.55 -5.35 12.94
CA PHE A 129 -0.31 -4.19 13.81
C PHE A 129 0.46 -3.08 13.10
N GLY A 130 1.54 -3.43 12.39
CA GLY A 130 2.32 -2.46 11.62
C GLY A 130 1.54 -1.81 10.48
N MET A 131 0.62 -2.55 9.86
CA MET A 131 -0.31 -2.03 8.87
C MET A 131 -1.36 -1.12 9.51
N GLN A 132 -1.96 -1.52 10.63
CA GLN A 132 -2.93 -0.69 11.35
C GLN A 132 -2.31 0.65 11.76
N LEU A 133 -1.09 0.64 12.30
CA LEU A 133 -0.34 1.86 12.61
C LEU A 133 -0.22 2.77 11.38
N SER A 134 0.12 2.23 10.20
CA SER A 134 0.21 3.05 8.99
C SER A 134 -1.13 3.63 8.56
N GLU A 135 -2.23 2.87 8.66
CA GLU A 135 -3.56 3.38 8.32
C GLU A 135 -4.02 4.47 9.31
N SER A 136 -3.76 4.28 10.62
CA SER A 136 -4.01 5.32 11.63
C SER A 136 -3.17 6.58 11.37
N PHE A 137 -1.90 6.43 10.97
CA PHE A 137 -1.06 7.58 10.61
C PHE A 137 -1.54 8.30 9.35
N VAL A 138 -2.05 7.57 8.35
CA VAL A 138 -2.69 8.18 7.17
C VAL A 138 -3.85 9.07 7.60
N PHE A 139 -4.71 8.56 8.49
CA PHE A 139 -5.83 9.32 9.03
C PHE A 139 -5.34 10.57 9.80
N GLU A 140 -4.48 10.41 10.81
CA GLU A 140 -4.07 11.52 11.67
C GLU A 140 -3.30 12.61 10.91
N MET A 141 -2.41 12.22 9.99
CA MET A 141 -1.66 13.20 9.18
C MET A 141 -2.58 14.00 8.23
N GLN A 142 -3.65 13.38 7.71
CA GLN A 142 -4.68 14.09 6.95
C GLN A 142 -5.49 15.06 7.83
N GLN A 143 -5.82 14.68 9.07
CA GLN A 143 -6.48 15.59 10.02
C GLN A 143 -5.63 16.84 10.32
N HIS A 144 -4.30 16.71 10.25
CA HIS A 144 -3.36 17.83 10.35
C HIS A 144 -3.11 18.59 9.04
N GLY A 145 -3.85 18.28 7.97
CA GLY A 145 -3.81 19.00 6.70
C GLY A 145 -2.60 18.68 5.81
N LEU A 146 -1.90 17.56 6.04
CA LEU A 146 -0.78 17.14 5.19
C LEU A 146 -1.28 16.40 3.94
N SER A 147 -0.63 16.66 2.81
CA SER A 147 -0.89 15.92 1.57
C SER A 147 -0.27 14.52 1.61
N LEU A 148 -1.12 13.48 1.55
CA LEU A 148 -0.66 12.09 1.53
C LEU A 148 -0.87 11.46 0.15
N ILE A 149 0.12 10.67 -0.27
CA ILE A 149 0.07 9.88 -1.50
C ILE A 149 -0.17 8.42 -1.13
N ASP A 150 -1.34 7.90 -1.51
CA ASP A 150 -1.62 6.46 -1.43
C ASP A 150 -1.00 5.75 -2.62
N TYR A 151 0.29 5.43 -2.50
CA TYR A 151 1.06 4.76 -3.54
C TYR A 151 0.66 3.29 -3.77
N LYS A 152 -0.24 2.72 -2.93
CA LYS A 152 -0.77 1.36 -3.10
C LYS A 152 -1.98 1.35 -4.03
N ALA A 153 -2.57 2.51 -4.31
CA ALA A 153 -3.66 2.65 -5.25
C ALA A 153 -3.13 2.47 -6.69
N THR A 154 -3.79 1.59 -7.46
CA THR A 154 -3.40 1.26 -8.84
C THR A 154 -3.78 2.37 -9.84
N GLY A 155 -4.72 3.25 -9.46
CA GLY A 155 -5.30 4.26 -10.35
C GLY A 155 -6.43 3.75 -11.24
N PHE A 156 -6.84 2.49 -11.09
CA PHE A 156 -8.00 1.90 -11.76
C PHE A 156 -8.79 0.98 -10.82
N ILE A 157 -10.07 0.77 -11.12
CA ILE A 157 -10.93 -0.14 -10.36
C ILE A 157 -10.94 -1.50 -11.06
N ARG A 158 -10.51 -2.55 -10.35
CA ARG A 158 -10.62 -3.94 -10.82
C ARG A 158 -11.90 -4.55 -10.28
N ILE A 159 -12.89 -4.70 -11.16
CA ILE A 159 -14.19 -5.30 -10.86
C ILE A 159 -14.09 -6.82 -10.96
N THR A 160 -14.56 -7.54 -9.94
CA THR A 160 -14.57 -9.01 -9.89
C THR A 160 -15.84 -9.54 -9.23
N HIS A 161 -16.08 -10.85 -9.28
CA HIS A 161 -17.20 -11.46 -8.56
C HIS A 161 -17.12 -11.33 -7.03
N ASN A 162 -15.94 -11.02 -6.48
CA ASN A 162 -15.70 -10.84 -5.04
C ASN A 162 -15.79 -9.37 -4.61
N GLY A 163 -16.03 -8.45 -5.54
CA GLY A 163 -16.05 -7.01 -5.31
C GLY A 163 -15.06 -6.24 -6.16
N ASP A 164 -14.93 -4.96 -5.83
CA ASP A 164 -14.17 -3.96 -6.57
C ASP A 164 -12.90 -3.58 -5.79
N PHE A 165 -11.76 -3.64 -6.47
CA PHE A 165 -10.45 -3.48 -5.84
C PHE A 165 -9.63 -2.39 -6.52
N VAL A 166 -9.09 -1.47 -5.72
CA VAL A 166 -8.20 -0.38 -6.17
C VAL A 166 -6.77 -0.51 -5.65
N TYR A 167 -6.53 -1.42 -4.71
CA TYR A 167 -5.22 -1.60 -4.09
C TYR A 167 -4.48 -2.80 -4.66
N SER A 168 -3.16 -2.65 -4.80
CA SER A 168 -2.27 -3.75 -5.14
C SER A 168 -0.95 -3.68 -4.39
N ARG A 169 -0.35 -4.85 -4.19
CA ARG A 169 1.06 -4.97 -3.76
C ARG A 169 1.99 -5.33 -4.92
N ASN A 170 1.42 -5.61 -6.10
CA ASN A 170 2.18 -5.93 -7.27
C ASN A 170 2.73 -4.63 -7.89
N THR A 171 4.04 -4.46 -7.87
CA THR A 171 4.69 -3.23 -8.36
C THR A 171 4.48 -2.99 -9.85
N SER A 172 4.13 -4.02 -10.64
CA SER A 172 3.77 -3.83 -12.05
C SER A 172 2.39 -3.20 -12.26
N GLU A 173 1.53 -3.24 -11.24
CA GLU A 173 0.19 -2.65 -11.25
C GLU A 173 0.15 -1.25 -10.64
N LEU A 174 1.26 -0.80 -10.03
CA LEU A 174 1.37 0.51 -9.41
C LEU A 174 1.97 1.54 -10.37
N PRO A 175 1.57 2.83 -10.29
CA PRO A 175 2.16 3.86 -11.11
C PRO A 175 3.67 3.98 -10.82
N LYS A 176 4.48 3.97 -11.89
CA LYS A 176 5.96 3.93 -11.81
C LYS A 176 6.58 5.18 -11.18
N VAL A 177 5.91 6.32 -11.32
CA VAL A 177 6.38 7.61 -10.82
C VAL A 177 5.37 8.10 -9.80
N GLN A 178 5.83 8.28 -8.57
CA GLN A 178 5.06 8.85 -7.48
C GLN A 178 5.78 10.13 -7.02
N PRO A 179 5.09 11.27 -6.92
CA PRO A 179 5.71 12.54 -6.53
C PRO A 179 5.98 12.62 -5.02
N ILE A 180 6.40 11.52 -4.39
CA ILE A 180 6.62 11.45 -2.94
C ILE A 180 7.94 12.15 -2.59
N GLU A 181 7.86 13.19 -1.79
CA GLU A 181 9.03 13.94 -1.31
C GLU A 181 9.54 13.42 0.03
N TYR A 182 8.62 13.02 0.90
CA TYR A 182 8.93 12.48 2.22
C TYR A 182 8.20 11.17 2.48
N LEU A 183 8.85 10.30 3.26
CA LEU A 183 8.30 9.04 3.70
C LEU A 183 8.09 9.07 5.19
N LEU A 184 6.86 8.83 5.63
CA LEU A 184 6.58 8.46 7.00
C LEU A 184 6.85 6.96 7.12
N ILE A 185 7.87 6.62 7.89
CA ILE A 185 8.27 5.25 8.18
C ILE A 185 8.27 5.03 9.67
N GLY A 186 8.20 3.77 10.09
CA GLY A 186 8.35 3.47 11.49
C GLY A 186 8.67 2.04 11.81
N THR A 187 9.16 1.87 13.03
CA THR A 187 9.54 0.58 13.58
C THR A 187 8.88 0.39 14.94
N TYR A 188 8.61 -0.85 15.31
CA TYR A 188 8.13 -1.19 16.64
C TYR A 188 8.93 -2.34 17.25
N ASN A 189 8.96 -2.40 18.57
CA ASN A 189 9.52 -3.54 19.30
C ASN A 189 8.65 -3.88 20.51
N ARG A 190 8.53 -5.17 20.79
CA ARG A 190 7.76 -5.68 21.93
C ARG A 190 8.58 -5.57 23.21
N THR A 191 7.93 -5.17 24.29
CA THR A 191 8.48 -5.13 25.65
C THR A 191 7.49 -5.80 26.62
N SER A 192 7.88 -5.97 27.88
CA SER A 192 6.97 -6.49 28.92
C SER A 192 5.77 -5.57 29.19
N ARG A 193 5.87 -4.28 28.85
CA ARG A 193 4.83 -3.27 29.10
C ARG A 193 3.94 -2.99 27.91
N GLY A 194 4.33 -3.40 26.70
CA GLY A 194 3.69 -2.96 25.46
C GLY A 194 4.66 -2.90 24.29
N TYR A 195 4.24 -2.21 23.23
CA TYR A 195 5.05 -1.98 22.04
C TYR A 195 5.63 -0.57 22.07
N ILE A 196 6.95 -0.45 21.98
CA ILE A 196 7.59 0.84 21.72
C ILE A 196 7.54 1.07 20.22
N VAL A 197 6.82 2.10 19.79
CA VAL A 197 6.66 2.50 18.40
C VAL A 197 7.47 3.76 18.14
N ASN A 198 8.24 3.75 17.06
CA ASN A 198 9.04 4.87 16.58
C ASN A 198 8.57 5.25 15.18
N ALA A 199 8.26 6.52 14.95
CA ALA A 199 7.91 7.04 13.64
C ALA A 199 8.88 8.16 13.24
N ARG A 200 9.20 8.24 11.95
CA ARG A 200 10.07 9.26 11.38
C ARG A 200 9.53 9.72 10.04
N LEU A 201 9.58 11.02 9.81
CA LEU A 201 9.40 11.61 8.49
C LEU A 201 10.77 11.83 7.86
N VAL A 202 11.03 11.19 6.73
CA VAL A 202 12.35 11.10 6.11
C VAL A 202 12.30 11.58 4.68
N GLY A 203 13.21 12.46 4.28
CA GLY A 203 13.32 12.90 2.88
C GLY A 203 13.59 11.70 1.96
N ALA A 204 12.72 11.46 0.99
CA ALA A 204 12.79 10.29 0.11
C ALA A 204 14.12 10.21 -0.66
N ARG A 205 14.66 11.38 -1.06
CA ARG A 205 15.97 11.52 -1.70
C ARG A 205 17.11 11.74 -0.71
N SER A 206 17.00 12.73 0.17
CA SER A 206 18.09 13.15 1.06
C SER A 206 18.35 12.21 2.23
N LYS A 207 17.39 11.36 2.59
CA LYS A 207 17.40 10.47 3.76
C LYS A 207 17.47 11.21 5.11
N VAL A 208 17.33 12.53 5.10
CA VAL A 208 17.32 13.35 6.32
C VAL A 208 16.01 13.14 7.07
N VAL A 209 16.11 12.91 8.39
CA VAL A 209 14.95 12.89 9.29
C VAL A 209 14.56 14.33 9.58
N VAL A 210 13.34 14.71 9.21
CA VAL A 210 12.84 16.07 9.39
C VAL A 210 11.77 16.18 10.48
N ALA A 211 11.24 15.05 10.93
CA ALA A 211 10.31 14.95 12.06
C ALA A 211 10.40 13.55 12.68
N SER A 212 10.08 13.43 13.97
CA SER A 212 10.06 12.14 14.66
C SER A 212 9.02 12.11 15.77
N ALA A 213 8.54 10.91 16.07
CA ALA A 213 7.66 10.65 17.19
C ALA A 213 7.97 9.28 17.80
N GLN A 214 7.72 9.13 19.09
CA GLN A 214 7.89 7.87 19.80
C GLN A 214 6.81 7.72 20.86
N GLN A 215 6.32 6.49 21.04
CA GLN A 215 5.36 6.20 22.09
C GLN A 215 5.44 4.74 22.55
N LEU A 216 5.12 4.49 23.82
CA LEU A 216 4.84 3.15 24.32
C LEU A 216 3.33 2.91 24.24
N ILE A 217 2.91 1.95 23.43
CA ILE A 217 1.52 1.51 23.33
C ILE A 217 1.34 0.31 24.26
N PRO A 218 0.53 0.41 25.33
CA PRO A 218 0.33 -0.68 26.28
C PRO A 218 -0.23 -1.95 25.63
N LEU A 219 0.07 -3.12 26.22
CA LEU A 219 -0.46 -4.40 25.72
C LEU A 219 -1.99 -4.43 25.65
N SER A 220 -2.68 -3.87 26.65
CA SER A 220 -4.15 -3.82 26.67
C SER A 220 -4.74 -3.10 25.45
N VAL A 221 -4.09 -2.04 25.00
CA VAL A 221 -4.49 -1.24 23.82
C VAL A 221 -4.20 -2.03 22.55
N TYR A 222 -3.03 -2.66 22.46
CA TYR A 222 -2.67 -3.54 21.35
C TYR A 222 -3.67 -4.71 21.21
N ASP A 223 -3.95 -5.41 22.30
CA ASP A 223 -4.85 -6.58 22.32
C ASP A 223 -6.25 -6.18 21.85
N SER A 224 -6.75 -5.04 22.34
CA SER A 224 -8.03 -4.48 21.93
C SER A 224 -8.07 -4.07 20.45
N ALA A 225 -7.01 -3.42 19.96
CA ALA A 225 -6.92 -2.97 18.56
C ALA A 225 -6.77 -4.13 17.57
N MET A 226 -6.15 -5.24 17.98
CA MET A 226 -5.93 -6.42 17.14
C MET A 226 -7.07 -7.45 17.23
N ASP A 227 -8.15 -7.13 17.95
CA ASP A 227 -9.24 -8.06 18.26
C ASP A 227 -8.73 -9.38 18.84
N ILE A 228 -7.65 -9.30 19.64
CA ILE A 228 -7.15 -10.44 20.39
C ILE A 228 -7.99 -10.50 21.65
N ASP A 229 -9.10 -11.23 21.57
CA ASP A 229 -9.89 -11.59 22.75
C ASP A 229 -8.93 -12.23 23.80
N PRO A 230 -8.73 -11.60 24.96
CA PRO A 230 -7.86 -12.14 26.00
C PRO A 230 -8.39 -13.47 26.58
N ASN A 231 -9.65 -13.82 26.32
CA ASN A 231 -10.25 -15.11 26.68
C ASN A 231 -10.20 -16.17 25.56
N ARG A 232 -9.70 -15.85 24.36
CA ARG A 232 -9.68 -16.80 23.22
C ARG A 232 -8.94 -18.10 23.53
N ASN A 233 -7.93 -18.05 24.41
CA ASN A 233 -7.16 -19.20 24.87
C ASN A 233 -7.37 -19.52 26.36
N LYS A 234 -8.32 -18.87 27.04
CA LYS A 234 -8.59 -19.18 28.44
C LYS A 234 -9.37 -20.49 28.47
N PRO A 235 -8.89 -21.54 29.17
CA PRO A 235 -9.63 -22.79 29.29
C PRO A 235 -11.02 -22.49 29.84
N MET A 236 -12.05 -22.78 29.05
CA MET A 236 -13.43 -22.58 29.50
C MET A 236 -13.69 -23.60 30.60
N MET A 237 -13.97 -23.14 31.80
CA MET A 237 -14.46 -24.01 32.86
C MET A 237 -15.98 -24.11 32.73
N LYS A 238 -16.48 -25.32 32.46
CA LYS A 238 -17.90 -25.64 32.54
C LYS A 238 -18.07 -26.74 33.58
N ASP A 239 -18.85 -26.48 34.61
CA ASP A 239 -19.16 -27.44 35.69
C ASP A 239 -17.92 -28.04 36.38
N GLY A 240 -16.89 -27.21 36.60
CA GLY A 240 -15.63 -27.64 37.25
C GLY A 240 -14.66 -28.40 36.34
N VAL A 241 -14.98 -28.54 35.05
CA VAL A 241 -14.12 -29.20 34.05
C VAL A 241 -13.54 -28.16 33.09
N VAL A 242 -12.23 -28.24 32.86
CA VAL A 242 -11.52 -27.44 31.86
C VAL A 242 -11.78 -28.01 30.47
N LEU A 243 -12.49 -27.25 29.63
CA LEU A 243 -12.66 -27.55 28.21
C LEU A 243 -11.46 -27.00 27.46
N ILE A 244 -10.57 -27.89 27.03
CA ILE A 244 -9.52 -27.58 26.06
C ILE A 244 -10.14 -27.78 24.68
N GLN A 245 -10.45 -26.70 23.96
CA GLN A 245 -10.81 -26.84 22.55
C GLN A 245 -9.57 -27.25 21.76
N SER A 246 -9.52 -28.52 21.34
CA SER A 246 -8.53 -29.00 20.39
C SER A 246 -8.74 -28.30 19.05
N SER A 247 -7.87 -27.32 18.74
CA SER A 247 -7.80 -26.74 17.40
C SER A 247 -7.24 -27.81 16.45
N ASN A 248 -8.15 -28.55 15.80
CA ASN A 248 -7.77 -29.38 14.66
C ASN A 248 -7.66 -28.47 13.44
N SER A 249 -6.42 -28.21 13.01
CA SER A 249 -6.12 -27.68 11.69
C SER A 249 -6.50 -28.73 10.63
N LYS A 250 -7.40 -28.36 9.72
CA LYS A 250 -7.46 -28.95 8.37
C LYS A 250 -6.83 -27.97 7.40
#